data_AF-A0A8S3DIA9-F1
#
_entry.id   AF-A0A8S3DIA9-F1
#
_cell.length_a   1.000
_cell.length_b   1.000
_cell.length_c   1.000
_cell.angle_alpha   90.00
_cell.angle_beta   90.00
_cell.angle_gamma   90.00
#
_symmetry.space_group_name_H-M   'P 1'
#
loop_
_entity.id
_entity.type
_entity.pdbx_description
1 polymer ?
#
loop_
_entity_poly.entity_id
_entity_poly.type
_entity_poly.pdbx_seq_one_letter_code
_entity_poly.pdbx_strand_id
1 'polypeptide(L)'
;MSAAVSAFRWLDILEKEFDKSFVDLDLLLGDIDQDQSDITDEGRAKMTVLSSCFAQLAHKAQTISQTNAKLEAQLIDIRTELIDAKADRQALEQQSKDIMLQLHATQL
;
A
#
# COMPACT_ATOMS: atom_id res chain seq x y z
N MET A 1 5.58 9.81 6.47
CA MET A 1 5.78 8.57 5.68
C MET A 1 4.46 8.20 5.04
N SER A 2 4.45 7.89 3.74
CA SER A 2 3.25 7.37 3.05
C SER A 2 2.75 6.10 3.76
N ALA A 3 1.43 5.87 3.74
CA ALA A 3 0.85 4.69 4.38
C ALA A 3 1.41 3.39 3.76
N ALA A 4 1.71 3.41 2.46
CA ALA A 4 2.32 2.29 1.77
C ALA A 4 3.74 1.96 2.26
N VAL A 5 4.58 2.97 2.51
CA VAL A 5 5.94 2.77 3.04
C VAL A 5 5.91 2.12 4.42
N SER A 6 4.97 2.56 5.27
CA SER A 6 4.76 1.93 6.57
C SER A 6 4.30 0.48 6.44
N ALA A 7 3.41 0.19 5.48
CA ALA A 7 2.89 -1.16 5.26
C ALA A 7 3.97 -2.14 4.78
N PHE A 8 4.86 -1.74 3.85
CA PHE A 8 5.98 -2.59 3.43
C PHE A 8 6.94 -2.90 4.58
N ARG A 9 7.24 -1.90 5.43
CA ARG A 9 8.10 -2.11 6.60
C ARG A 9 7.49 -3.13 7.57
N TRP A 10 6.18 -3.08 7.78
CA TRP A 10 5.48 -4.05 8.62
C TRP A 10 5.50 -5.44 8.01
N LEU A 11 5.30 -5.55 6.69
CA LEU A 11 5.39 -6.82 5.97
C LEU A 11 6.76 -7.49 6.16
N ASP A 12 7.84 -6.74 5.96
CA ASP A 12 9.23 -7.23 6.15
C ASP A 12 9.49 -7.75 7.58
N ILE A 13 8.92 -7.10 8.59
CA ILE A 13 9.07 -7.52 9.99
C ILE A 13 8.32 -8.83 10.21
N LEU A 14 7.07 -8.91 9.74
CA LEU A 14 6.23 -10.10 9.90
C LEU A 14 6.81 -11.30 9.16
N GLU A 15 7.36 -11.12 7.95
CA GLU A 15 8.02 -12.20 7.20
C GLU A 15 9.21 -12.76 7.98
N LYS A 16 10.06 -11.90 8.55
CA LYS A 16 11.20 -12.34 9.36
C LYS A 16 10.78 -13.07 10.63
N GLU A 17 9.75 -12.59 11.31
CA GLU A 17 9.22 -13.23 12.51
C GLU A 17 8.57 -14.58 12.20
N PHE A 18 7.86 -14.66 11.06
CA PHE A 18 7.26 -15.88 10.56
C PHE A 18 8.33 -16.92 10.21
N ASP A 19 9.33 -16.56 9.40
CA ASP A 19 10.40 -17.46 8.98
C ASP A 19 11.17 -18.03 10.17
N LYS A 20 11.50 -17.17 11.14
CA LYS A 20 12.16 -17.61 12.38
C LYS A 20 11.29 -18.61 13.14
N SER A 21 10.03 -18.26 13.40
CA SER A 21 9.11 -19.12 14.15
C SER A 21 8.83 -20.44 13.43
N PHE A 22 8.81 -20.41 12.10
CA PHE A 22 8.64 -21.60 11.25
C PHE A 22 9.82 -22.55 11.38
N VAL A 23 11.06 -22.04 11.32
CA VAL A 23 12.27 -22.84 11.53
C VAL A 23 12.32 -23.40 12.95
N ASP A 24 12.06 -22.57 13.96
CA ASP A 24 12.05 -22.99 15.36
C ASP A 24 11.02 -24.11 15.60
N LEU A 25 9.85 -24.04 14.93
CA LEU A 25 8.83 -25.08 15.02
C LEU A 25 9.23 -26.39 14.31
N ASP A 26 9.89 -26.34 13.15
CA ASP A 26 10.36 -27.55 12.46
C ASP A 26 11.47 -28.26 13.26
N LEU A 27 12.33 -27.49 13.94
CA LEU A 27 13.31 -28.04 14.88
C LEU A 27 12.64 -28.78 16.03
N LEU A 28 11.62 -28.18 16.67
CA LEU A 28 10.85 -28.82 17.74
C LEU A 28 10.14 -30.10 17.28
N LEU A 29 9.64 -30.14 16.05
CA LEU A 29 9.06 -31.36 15.47
C LEU A 29 10.12 -32.44 15.21
N GLY A 30 11.36 -32.04 14.95
CA GLY A 30 12.50 -32.94 14.78
C GLY A 30 12.95 -33.64 16.07
N ASP A 31 12.63 -33.08 17.23
CA ASP A 31 12.97 -33.63 18.55
C ASP A 31 11.95 -34.70 19.05
N ILE A 32 10.85 -34.91 18.32
CA ILE A 32 9.84 -35.93 18.65
C ILE A 32 10.42 -37.33 18.40
N ASP A 33 10.14 -38.26 19.32
CA ASP A 33 10.58 -39.67 19.22
C ASP A 33 10.18 -40.31 17.89
N GLN A 34 11.07 -41.11 17.32
CA GLN A 34 10.88 -41.75 16.02
C GLN A 34 9.65 -42.68 15.98
N ASP A 35 9.25 -43.23 17.13
CA ASP A 35 8.04 -44.06 17.27
C ASP A 35 6.73 -43.24 17.13
N GLN A 36 6.82 -41.91 17.07
CA GLN A 36 5.70 -40.97 16.88
C GLN A 36 5.81 -40.19 15.55
N SER A 37 6.44 -40.77 14.53
CA SER A 37 6.67 -40.13 13.22
C SER A 37 5.41 -39.54 12.56
N ASP A 38 4.25 -40.17 12.78
CA ASP A 38 2.97 -39.72 12.24
C ASP A 38 2.61 -38.30 12.72
N ILE A 39 2.97 -37.95 13.97
CA ILE A 39 2.74 -36.63 14.55
C ILE A 39 3.65 -35.59 13.88
N THR A 40 4.93 -35.92 13.67
CA THR A 40 5.90 -35.07 12.97
C THR A 40 5.47 -34.81 11.53
N ASP A 41 5.02 -35.84 10.82
CA ASP A 41 4.56 -35.73 9.43
C ASP A 41 3.28 -34.89 9.31
N GLU A 42 2.28 -35.10 10.19
CA GLU A 42 1.07 -34.28 10.22
C GLU A 42 1.40 -32.81 10.58
N GLY A 43 2.33 -32.60 11.51
CA GLY A 43 2.81 -31.28 11.90
C GLY A 43 3.43 -30.53 10.71
N ARG A 44 4.35 -31.17 9.99
CA ARG A 44 4.99 -30.60 8.78
C ARG A 44 4.01 -30.34 7.65
N ALA A 45 3.02 -31.22 7.46
CA ALA A 45 1.95 -31.02 6.48
C ALA A 45 1.14 -29.75 6.81
N LYS A 46 0.75 -29.57 8.08
CA LYS A 46 0.05 -28.36 8.53
C LYS A 46 0.91 -27.10 8.41
N MET A 47 2.20 -27.19 8.75
CA MET A 47 3.15 -26.09 8.56
C MET A 47 3.24 -25.67 7.10
N THR A 48 3.32 -26.63 6.17
CA THR A 48 3.33 -26.34 4.72
C THR A 48 2.09 -25.56 4.29
N VAL A 49 0.92 -25.92 4.80
CA VAL A 49 -0.34 -25.19 4.54
C VAL A 49 -0.28 -23.78 5.13
N LEU A 50 0.19 -23.61 6.37
CA LEU A 50 0.34 -22.29 7.00
C LEU A 50 1.30 -21.38 6.24
N SER A 51 2.44 -21.91 5.80
CA SER A 51 3.42 -21.18 4.97
C SER A 51 2.80 -20.74 3.65
N SER A 52 2.06 -21.62 2.96
CA SER A 52 1.34 -21.26 1.74
C SER A 52 0.29 -20.17 1.96
N CYS A 53 -0.50 -20.26 3.04
CA CYS A 53 -1.47 -19.23 3.40
C CYS A 53 -0.80 -17.88 3.71
N PHE A 54 0.31 -17.89 4.46
CA PHE A 54 1.06 -16.69 4.79
C PHE A 54 1.67 -16.04 3.55
N ALA A 55 2.29 -16.81 2.65
CA ALA A 55 2.82 -16.29 1.39
C ALA A 55 1.73 -15.62 0.53
N GLN A 56 0.55 -16.23 0.45
CA GLN A 56 -0.59 -15.63 -0.25
C GLN A 56 -1.09 -14.35 0.41
N LEU A 57 -1.15 -14.32 1.74
CA LEU A 57 -1.53 -13.14 2.51
C LEU A 57 -0.52 -12.01 2.29
N ALA A 58 0.78 -12.31 2.35
CA ALA A 58 1.86 -11.36 2.14
C ALA A 58 1.78 -10.74 0.73
N HIS A 59 1.62 -11.56 -0.30
CA HIS A 59 1.45 -11.10 -1.68
C HIS A 59 0.22 -10.18 -1.85
N LYS A 60 -0.93 -10.53 -1.24
CA LYS A 60 -2.13 -9.68 -1.27
C LYS A 60 -1.90 -8.36 -0.54
N ALA A 61 -1.28 -8.38 0.64
CA ALA A 61 -0.94 -7.18 1.40
C ALA A 61 0.04 -6.27 0.62
N GLN A 62 1.02 -6.85 -0.05
CA GLN A 62 1.96 -6.14 -0.92
C GLN A 62 1.23 -5.47 -2.11
N THR A 63 0.32 -6.21 -2.76
CA THR A 63 -0.50 -5.70 -3.89
C THR A 63 -1.36 -4.50 -3.46
N ILE A 64 -2.02 -4.61 -2.30
CA ILE A 64 -2.83 -3.52 -1.73
C ILE A 64 -1.94 -2.31 -1.41
N SER A 65 -0.78 -2.53 -0.81
CA SER A 65 0.16 -1.45 -0.45
C SER A 65 0.71 -0.71 -1.69
N GLN A 66 1.04 -1.45 -2.75
CA GLN A 66 1.46 -0.87 -4.04
C GLN A 66 0.32 -0.07 -4.69
N THR A 67 -0.90 -0.61 -4.66
CA THR A 67 -2.08 0.09 -5.19
C THR A 67 -2.35 1.37 -4.43
N ASN A 68 -2.25 1.34 -3.10
CA ASN A 68 -2.39 2.53 -2.25
C ASN A 68 -1.32 3.58 -2.58
N ALA A 69 -0.06 3.19 -2.75
CA ALA A 69 1.00 4.12 -3.14
C ALA A 69 0.68 4.82 -4.48
N LYS A 70 0.18 4.06 -5.46
CA LYS A 70 -0.23 4.60 -6.76
C LYS A 70 -1.40 5.58 -6.65
N LEU A 71 -2.42 5.22 -5.87
CA LEU A 71 -3.59 6.08 -5.64
C LEU A 71 -3.20 7.36 -4.88
N GLU A 72 -2.32 7.27 -3.88
CA GLU A 72 -1.79 8.43 -3.18
C GLU A 72 -1.08 9.40 -4.14
N ALA A 73 -0.25 8.87 -5.06
CA ALA A 73 0.43 9.68 -6.07
C ALA A 73 -0.55 10.37 -7.02
N GLN A 74 -1.51 9.62 -7.58
CA GLN A 74 -2.54 10.17 -8.47
C GLN A 74 -3.39 11.25 -7.79
N LEU A 75 -3.70 11.06 -6.51
CA LEU A 75 -4.48 12.02 -5.74
C LEU A 75 -3.70 13.32 -5.48
N ILE A 76 -2.38 13.25 -5.29
CA ILE A 76 -1.53 14.44 -5.19
C ILE A 76 -1.48 15.18 -6.53
N ASP A 77 -1.33 14.44 -7.63
CA ASP A 77 -1.27 14.97 -8.99
C ASP A 77 -2.55 15.76 -9.35
N ILE A 78 -3.72 15.11 -9.23
CA ILE A 78 -5.03 15.72 -9.49
C ILE A 78 -5.28 16.94 -8.59
N ARG A 79 -4.84 16.90 -7.32
CA ARG A 79 -4.96 18.07 -6.43
C ARG A 79 -4.14 19.25 -6.93
N THR A 80 -2.96 18.99 -7.48
CA THR A 80 -2.09 20.03 -8.05
C THR A 80 -2.75 20.63 -9.29
N GLU A 81 -3.18 19.80 -10.24
CA GLU A 81 -3.91 20.25 -11.43
C GLU A 81 -5.17 21.07 -11.09
N LEU A 82 -5.92 20.65 -10.07
CA LEU A 82 -7.11 21.38 -9.61
C LEU A 82 -6.77 22.75 -9.02
N ILE A 83 -5.66 22.88 -8.32
CA ILE A 83 -5.20 24.16 -7.77
C ILE A 83 -4.84 25.10 -8.92
N ASP A 84 -4.08 24.61 -9.89
CA ASP A 84 -3.66 25.40 -11.06
C ASP A 84 -4.86 25.85 -11.89
N ALA A 85 -5.78 24.93 -12.21
CA ALA A 85 -7.00 25.26 -12.94
C ALA A 85 -7.88 26.28 -12.20
N LYS A 86 -7.93 26.24 -10.87
CA LYS A 86 -8.65 27.24 -10.06
C LYS A 86 -7.97 28.60 -10.11
N ALA A 87 -6.65 28.65 -10.08
CA ALA A 87 -5.88 29.89 -10.19
C ALA A 87 -6.08 30.54 -11.57
N ASP A 88 -6.00 29.75 -12.64
CA ASP A 88 -6.23 30.21 -14.02
C ASP A 88 -7.65 30.74 -14.20
N ARG A 89 -8.65 30.01 -13.70
CA ARG A 89 -10.05 30.48 -13.74
C ARG A 89 -10.20 31.82 -13.03
N GLN A 90 -9.60 31.98 -11.85
CA GLN A 90 -9.67 33.23 -11.10
C GLN A 90 -9.01 34.40 -11.85
N ALA A 91 -7.85 34.16 -12.48
CA ALA A 91 -7.16 35.16 -13.29
C ALA A 91 -8.00 35.58 -14.51
N LEU A 92 -8.58 34.62 -15.22
CA LEU A 92 -9.45 34.88 -16.37
C LEU A 92 -10.74 35.61 -15.97
N GLU A 93 -11.34 35.25 -14.83
CA GLU A 93 -12.50 35.96 -14.29
C GLU A 93 -12.18 37.41 -13.96
N GLN A 94 -10.98 37.70 -13.45
CA GLN A 94 -10.54 39.06 -13.20
C GLN A 94 -10.31 39.84 -14.49
N GLN A 95 -9.60 39.27 -15.46
CA GLN A 95 -9.37 39.88 -16.77
C GLN A 95 -10.69 40.19 -17.50
N SER A 96 -11.67 39.27 -17.41
CA SER A 96 -13.00 39.46 -17.99
C SER A 96 -13.71 40.68 -17.37
N LYS A 97 -13.66 40.83 -16.05
CA LYS A 97 -14.20 42.01 -15.35
C LYS A 97 -13.50 43.29 -15.77
N ASP A 98 -12.17 43.27 -15.86
CA ASP A 98 -11.38 44.45 -16.24
C ASP A 98 -11.71 44.90 -17.67
N ILE A 99 -11.84 43.97 -18.62
CA ILE A 99 -12.24 44.25 -20.00
C ILE A 99 -13.67 44.79 -20.07
N MET A 100 -14.60 44.22 -19.29
CA MET A 100 -15.98 44.71 -19.22
C MET A 100 -16.03 46.17 -18.75
N LEU A 101 -15.24 46.52 -17.73
CA LEU A 101 -15.11 47.90 -17.24
C LEU A 101 -14.51 48.83 -18.31
N GLN A 102 -13.45 48.38 -19.00
CA GLN A 102 -12.83 49.16 -20.09
C GLN A 102 -13.81 49.42 -21.24
N LEU A 103 -14.57 48.40 -21.65
CA LEU A 103 -15.58 48.53 -22.71
C LEU A 103 -16.62 49.58 -22.34
N HIS A 104 -17.16 49.51 -21.13
CA HIS A 104 -18.14 50.49 -20.65
C HIS A 104 -17.56 51.91 -20.62
N ALA A 105 -16.27 52.07 -20.27
CA ALA A 105 -15.62 53.38 -20.28
C ALA A 105 -15.46 53.97 -21.69
N THR A 106 -15.23 53.13 -22.71
CA THR A 106 -15.10 53.58 -24.12
C THR A 106 -16.42 53.87 -24.83
N GLN A 107 -17.56 53.52 -24.22
CA GLN A 107 -18.90 53.75 -24.76
C GLN A 107 -19.58 55.02 -24.20
N LEU A 108 -18.88 55.78 -23.36
CA LEU A 108 -19.25 57.09 -22.81
C LEU A 108 -18.50 58.21 -23.53
#